data_AF-A0A959A473-F1
#
_entry.id   AF-A0A959A473-F1
#
_cell.length_a   1.000
_cell.length_b   1.000
_cell.length_c   1.000
_cell.angle_alpha   90.00
_cell.angle_beta   90.00
_cell.angle_gamma   90.00
#
_symmetry.space_group_name_H-M   'P 1'
#
loop_
_entity.id
_entity.type
_entity.pdbx_description
1 polymer ?
#
loop_
_entity_poly.entity_id
_entity_poly.type
_entity_poly.pdbx_seq_one_letter_code
_entity_poly.pdbx_strand_id
1 'polypeptide(L)' 'MSDRFMQQSHIDYVFGAKKFAERTKKIEVGQSENWLKLSDHMPIICEIEQTK' A
#
# COMPACT_ATOMS: atom_id res chain seq x y z
N MET A 1 27.93 -6.19 -15.74
CA MET A 1 26.89 -5.20 -16.07
C MET A 1 25.56 -5.78 -15.64
N SER A 2 25.15 -5.57 -14.38
CA SER A 2 23.80 -5.91 -13.87
C SER A 2 23.69 -5.66 -12.35
N ASP A 3 23.94 -4.43 -11.90
CA ASP A 3 23.56 -3.97 -10.54
C ASP A 3 22.76 -2.68 -10.69
N ARG A 4 21.66 -2.76 -11.44
CA ARG A 4 20.79 -1.61 -11.66
C ARG A 4 19.34 -2.06 -11.67
N PHE A 5 18.55 -1.37 -10.85
CA PHE A 5 17.10 -1.47 -10.67
C PHE A 5 16.61 -2.61 -9.78
N MET A 6 16.52 -2.33 -8.48
CA MET A 6 15.22 -2.23 -7.80
C MET A 6 15.42 -1.36 -6.55
N GLN A 7 15.59 -0.06 -6.76
CA GLN A 7 15.24 0.87 -5.69
C GLN A 7 13.74 0.68 -5.51
N GLN A 8 13.32 0.01 -4.43
CA GLN A 8 11.93 -0.26 -4.11
C GLN A 8 11.21 1.08 -3.91
N SER A 9 10.75 1.68 -5.00
CA SER A 9 10.07 2.95 -4.98
C SER A 9 8.61 2.69 -4.66
N HIS A 10 8.18 3.03 -3.45
CA HIS A 10 6.77 3.11 -3.08
C HIS A 10 6.13 4.29 -3.84
N ILE A 11 5.71 4.04 -5.08
CA ILE A 11 5.00 5.01 -5.95
C ILE A 11 3.48 4.92 -5.83
N ASP A 12 2.99 3.99 -5.02
CA ASP A 12 1.59 3.79 -4.76
C ASP A 12 1.12 4.74 -3.64
N TYR A 13 0.11 5.55 -3.92
CA TYR A 13 -0.45 6.53 -2.98
C TYR A 13 -1.96 6.37 -2.86
N VAL A 14 -2.47 6.58 -1.64
CA VAL A 14 -3.90 6.63 -1.36
C VAL A 14 -4.27 8.04 -0.90
N PHE A 15 -5.10 8.73 -1.68
CA PHE A 15 -5.62 10.05 -1.33
C PHE A 15 -7.07 9.94 -0.87
N GLY A 16 -7.43 10.72 0.14
CA GLY A 16 -8.78 10.75 0.68
C GLY A 16 -9.09 12.06 1.38
N ALA A 17 -10.37 12.40 1.48
CA ALA A 17 -10.83 13.53 2.28
C ALA A 17 -10.42 13.35 3.76
N LYS A 18 -10.19 14.45 4.47
CA LYS A 18 -9.74 14.45 5.88
C LYS A 18 -10.59 13.55 6.79
N LYS A 19 -11.91 13.53 6.57
CA LYS A 19 -12.86 12.65 7.28
C LYS A 19 -12.52 11.16 7.20
N PHE A 20 -11.88 10.72 6.13
CA PHE A 20 -11.47 9.33 5.97
C PHE A 20 -10.18 9.06 6.74
N ALA A 21 -9.21 9.97 6.70
CA ALA A 21 -7.98 9.87 7.49
C ALA A 21 -8.27 9.82 9.01
N GLU A 22 -9.23 10.62 9.47
CA GLU A 22 -9.69 10.61 10.87
C GLU A 22 -10.40 9.31 11.27
N ARG A 23 -10.90 8.55 10.29
CA ARG A 23 -11.61 7.27 10.48
C ARG A 23 -10.80 6.04 10.05
N THR A 24 -9.56 6.25 9.60
CA THR A 24 -8.67 5.18 9.20
C THR A 24 -8.20 4.45 10.45
N LYS A 25 -8.54 3.17 10.56
CA LYS A 25 -8.11 2.30 11.67
C LYS A 25 -6.70 1.77 11.42
N LYS A 26 -6.42 1.41 10.17
CA LYS A 26 -5.18 0.74 9.79
C LYS A 26 -4.82 1.07 8.35
N ILE A 27 -3.54 1.31 8.10
CA ILE A 27 -2.96 1.29 6.76
C ILE A 27 -1.81 0.28 6.81
N GLU A 28 -1.80 -0.66 5.88
CA GLU A 28 -0.74 -1.63 5.74
C GLU A 28 -0.37 -1.83 4.27
N VAL A 29 0.89 -2.19 4.05
CA VAL A 29 1.38 -2.65 2.75
C VAL A 29 1.41 -4.16 2.80
N GLY A 30 0.98 -4.84 1.73
CA GLY A 30 1.05 -6.29 1.63
C GLY A 30 2.46 -6.83 1.90
N GLN A 31 2.57 -8.12 2.24
CA GLN A 31 3.88 -8.77 2.46
C GLN A 31 4.52 -9.24 1.15
N SER A 32 5.76 -8.84 0.91
CA SER A 32 6.49 -9.11 -0.34
C SER A 32 6.58 -10.60 -0.68
N GLU A 33 6.78 -11.45 0.32
CA GLU A 33 6.88 -12.91 0.20
C GLU A 33 5.64 -13.57 -0.46
N ASN A 34 4.48 -12.92 -0.30
CA ASN A 34 3.20 -13.39 -0.83
C ASN A 34 2.89 -12.73 -2.18
N TRP A 35 3.16 -11.43 -2.32
CA TRP A 35 2.76 -10.67 -3.49
C TRP A 35 3.77 -10.68 -4.63
N LEU A 36 5.08 -10.75 -4.36
CA LEU A 36 6.11 -10.82 -5.43
C LEU A 36 6.00 -12.07 -6.30
N LYS A 37 5.28 -13.10 -5.82
CA LYS A 37 4.96 -14.30 -6.62
C LYS A 37 3.82 -14.08 -7.61
N LEU A 38 3.01 -13.05 -7.40
CA LEU A 38 1.77 -12.76 -8.13
C LEU A 38 1.84 -11.45 -8.92
N SER A 39 2.58 -10.46 -8.42
CA SER A 39 2.65 -9.08 -8.93
C SER A 39 4.00 -8.46 -8.52
N ASP A 40 4.54 -7.59 -9.36
CA ASP A 40 5.70 -6.75 -9.07
C ASP A 40 5.38 -5.56 -8.14
N HIS A 41 4.08 -5.27 -7.95
CA HIS A 41 3.58 -4.27 -7.02
C HIS A 41 3.02 -4.85 -5.71
N MET A 42 3.15 -4.07 -4.64
CA MET A 42 2.62 -4.36 -3.32
C MET A 42 1.31 -3.62 -3.08
N PRO A 43 0.21 -4.30 -2.73
CA PRO A 43 -1.05 -3.61 -2.47
C PRO A 43 -0.97 -2.79 -1.19
N ILE A 44 -1.64 -1.62 -1.20
CA ILE A 44 -1.90 -0.83 -0.01
C ILE A 44 -3.32 -1.13 0.46
N ILE A 45 -3.44 -1.58 1.70
CA ILE A 45 -4.71 -1.95 2.32
C ILE A 45 -5.03 -0.89 3.37
N CYS A 46 -6.21 -0.28 3.26
CA CYS A 46 -6.69 0.76 4.16
C CYS A 46 -8.00 0.31 4.80
N GLU A 47 -8.00 0.17 6.11
CA GLU A 47 -9.19 -0.14 6.90
C GLU A 47 -9.80 1.16 7.41
N ILE A 48 -11.06 1.42 7.06
CA ILE A 48 -11.77 2.65 7.42
C ILE A 48 -13.04 2.27 8.18
N GLU A 49 -13.28 2.91 9.31
CA GLU A 49 -14.52 2.75 10.06
C GLU A 49 -15.72 3.21 9.24
N GLN A 50 -16.78 2.40 9.13
CA GLN A 50 -18.04 2.81 8.53
C GLN A 50 -18.95 3.47 9.58
N THR A 51 -19.38 4.71 9.30
CA THR A 51 -20.53 5.32 9.97
C THR A 51 -21.80 4.70 9.41
N LYS A 52 -22.62 4.14 10.29
CA LYS A 52 -24.00 3.73 10.00
C LYS A 52 -24.89 4.92 9.67
#